data_AF-A0A976D0V3-F1
#
_entry.id   AF-A0A976D0V3-F1
#
_cell.length_a   1.000
_cell.length_b   1.000
_cell.length_c   1.000
_cell.angle_alpha   90.00
_cell.angle_beta   90.00
_cell.angle_gamma   90.00
#
_symmetry.space_group_name_H-M   'P 1'
#
loop_
_entity.id
_entity.type
_entity.pdbx_description
1 polymer ?
#
loop_
_entity_poly.entity_id
_entity_poly.type
_entity_poly.pdbx_seq_one_letter_code
_entity_poly.pdbx_strand_id
1 'polypeptide(L)'
;MPYLFTSESVSEGHPDKVADQISDALIDNFLAFDAQSKVACETLVTTGQVVLAGEVKSKAYLDVQEIARGVIRKIGYTKSEYMFEANSCGILSAIHEQSADINQGVDRKKKEEQGAGDQGMMFGYATNETEDFMPLALDLSHKILQELAALRRENKQIKYLRPDAKSQVTLEYDDKNRPVRIDAIVVSTQHDDFDAEAKMLAKIKSDIINILIPRVKAKYKKYAKLFNND
;
A
#
# COMPACT_ATOMS: atom_id res chain seq x y z
N MET A 1 14.13 -29.64 6.60
CA MET A 1 12.86 -30.16 6.08
C MET A 1 12.33 -29.14 5.10
N PRO A 2 11.87 -29.55 3.90
CA PRO A 2 11.20 -28.63 3.00
C PRO A 2 9.95 -28.06 3.66
N TYR A 3 9.62 -26.81 3.36
CA TYR A 3 8.47 -26.12 3.96
C TYR A 3 7.82 -25.15 2.97
N LEU A 4 6.55 -24.84 3.25
CA LEU A 4 5.82 -23.79 2.56
C LEU A 4 5.84 -22.52 3.40
N PHE A 5 6.15 -21.39 2.78
CA PHE A 5 6.09 -20.08 3.40
C PHE A 5 5.23 -19.13 2.57
N THR A 6 4.39 -18.35 3.25
CA THR A 6 3.41 -17.48 2.61
C THR A 6 3.61 -16.04 3.03
N SER A 7 3.48 -15.11 2.08
CA SER A 7 3.36 -13.69 2.35
C SER A 7 2.27 -13.08 1.50
N GLU A 8 1.72 -11.97 1.96
CA GLU A 8 0.64 -11.26 1.29
C GLU A 8 0.97 -9.80 1.07
N SER A 9 0.13 -9.12 0.31
CA SER A 9 0.17 -7.68 0.08
C SER A 9 -1.24 -7.18 -0.22
N VAL A 10 -1.43 -5.88 -0.04
CA VAL A 10 -2.66 -5.18 -0.40
C VAL A 10 -2.31 -3.95 -1.25
N SER A 11 -3.20 -3.60 -2.15
CA SER A 11 -2.98 -2.53 -3.11
C SER A 11 -3.03 -1.14 -2.45
N GLU A 12 -2.58 -0.14 -3.19
CA GLU A 12 -2.78 1.28 -2.86
C GLU A 12 -4.26 1.68 -2.67
N GLY A 13 -5.20 0.88 -3.16
CA GLY A 13 -6.64 1.12 -3.01
C GLY A 13 -7.24 0.46 -1.77
N HIS A 14 -6.52 -0.41 -1.06
CA HIS A 14 -7.01 -1.00 0.19
C HIS A 14 -7.27 0.10 1.22
N PRO A 15 -8.39 0.11 1.96
CA PRO A 15 -8.75 1.21 2.87
C PRO A 15 -7.63 1.55 3.87
N ASP A 16 -6.98 0.55 4.46
CA ASP A 16 -5.85 0.79 5.36
C ASP A 16 -4.68 1.48 4.64
N LYS A 17 -4.39 1.11 3.39
CA LYS A 17 -3.35 1.78 2.59
C LYS A 17 -3.77 3.13 2.06
N VAL A 18 -5.07 3.39 1.89
CA VAL A 18 -5.57 4.75 1.62
C VAL A 18 -5.32 5.64 2.83
N ALA A 19 -5.61 5.16 4.04
CA ALA A 19 -5.31 5.87 5.28
C ALA A 19 -3.81 6.16 5.43
N ASP A 20 -2.95 5.14 5.28
CA ASP A 20 -1.49 5.30 5.32
C ASP A 20 -1.01 6.38 4.33
N GLN A 21 -1.45 6.31 3.07
CA GLN A 21 -1.05 7.26 2.04
C GLN A 21 -1.53 8.69 2.31
N ILE A 22 -2.71 8.87 2.92
CA ILE A 22 -3.20 10.20 3.30
C ILE A 22 -2.36 10.74 4.45
N SER A 23 -2.10 9.95 5.49
CA SER A 23 -1.26 10.34 6.63
C SER A 23 0.15 10.74 6.18
N ASP A 24 0.78 9.92 5.33
CA ASP A 24 2.12 10.22 4.78
C ASP A 24 2.10 11.47 3.88
N ALA A 25 1.05 11.68 3.08
CA ALA A 25 0.94 12.89 2.27
C ALA A 25 0.85 14.16 3.13
N LEU A 26 0.21 14.10 4.30
CA LEU A 26 0.21 15.21 5.25
C LEU A 26 1.62 15.44 5.81
N ILE A 27 2.32 14.37 6.21
CA ILE A 27 3.71 14.45 6.70
C ILE A 27 4.61 15.10 5.64
N ASP A 28 4.56 14.63 4.39
CA ASP A 28 5.33 15.15 3.27
C ASP A 28 5.11 16.65 3.08
N ASN A 29 3.84 17.10 3.08
CA ASN A 29 3.54 18.52 2.90
C ASN A 29 4.02 19.35 4.10
N PHE A 30 3.81 18.90 5.34
CA PHE A 30 4.30 19.64 6.51
C PHE A 30 5.82 19.77 6.49
N LEU A 31 6.54 18.70 6.17
CA LEU A 31 8.01 18.72 6.09
C LEU A 31 8.53 19.53 4.91
N ALA A 32 7.80 19.59 3.79
CA ALA A 32 8.18 20.37 2.62
C ALA A 32 8.15 21.88 2.89
N PHE A 33 7.18 22.37 3.65
CA PHE A 33 7.04 23.80 3.98
C PHE A 33 7.69 24.18 5.32
N ASP A 34 7.82 23.24 6.25
CA ASP A 34 8.54 23.40 7.51
C ASP A 34 9.26 22.09 7.88
N ALA A 35 10.56 22.03 7.56
CA ALA A 35 11.41 20.88 7.81
C ALA A 35 11.63 20.57 9.31
N GLN A 36 11.13 21.40 10.22
CA GLN A 36 11.14 21.14 11.67
C GLN A 36 9.78 20.68 12.20
N SER A 37 8.79 20.45 11.31
CA SER A 37 7.47 19.97 11.71
C SER A 37 7.56 18.68 12.51
N LYS A 38 6.74 18.59 13.56
CA LYS A 38 6.42 17.35 14.27
C LYS A 38 5.00 16.96 13.88
N VAL A 39 4.84 15.77 13.32
CA VAL A 39 3.58 15.33 12.73
C VAL A 39 3.29 13.93 13.22
N ALA A 40 2.15 13.76 13.86
CA ALA A 40 1.56 12.48 14.24
C ALA A 40 0.10 12.51 13.78
N CYS A 41 -0.09 12.36 12.47
CA CYS A 41 -1.40 12.41 11.82
C CYS A 41 -1.96 11.00 11.61
N GLU A 42 -3.15 10.76 12.14
CA GLU A 42 -3.89 9.52 11.98
C GLU A 42 -5.03 9.73 10.99
N THR A 43 -5.25 8.76 10.12
CA THR A 43 -6.34 8.79 9.14
C THR A 43 -7.27 7.61 9.35
N LEU A 44 -8.55 7.89 9.57
CA LEU A 44 -9.61 6.88 9.48
C LEU A 44 -10.37 7.08 8.16
N VAL A 45 -10.55 5.99 7.42
CA VAL A 45 -11.39 5.97 6.22
C VAL A 45 -12.58 5.02 6.40
N THR A 46 -13.74 5.45 5.93
CA THR A 46 -14.94 4.62 5.89
C THR A 46 -15.85 5.08 4.75
N THR A 47 -17.01 4.45 4.58
CA THR A 47 -17.96 4.77 3.51
C THR A 47 -18.26 6.26 3.49
N GLY A 48 -17.93 6.92 2.37
CA GLY A 48 -18.17 8.34 2.15
C GLY A 48 -17.42 9.32 3.06
N GLN A 49 -16.47 8.89 3.91
CA GLN A 49 -15.87 9.75 4.93
C GLN A 49 -14.38 9.46 5.16
N VAL A 50 -13.62 10.55 5.33
CA VAL A 50 -12.26 10.55 5.87
C VAL A 50 -12.24 11.38 7.15
N VAL A 51 -11.60 10.88 8.20
CA VAL A 51 -11.34 11.62 9.44
C VAL A 51 -9.84 11.73 9.61
N LEU A 52 -9.33 12.96 9.64
CA LEU A 52 -7.94 13.29 9.92
C LEU A 52 -7.85 13.72 11.38
N ALA A 53 -7.01 13.06 12.16
CA ALA A 53 -6.84 13.33 13.59
C ALA A 53 -5.36 13.33 13.98
N GLY A 54 -5.09 13.65 15.24
CA GLY A 54 -3.74 13.62 15.81
C GLY A 54 -3.14 15.01 15.96
N GLU A 55 -1.81 15.04 16.03
CA GLU A 55 -1.06 16.17 16.58
C GLU A 55 -0.05 16.71 15.56
N VAL A 56 -0.08 18.03 15.35
CA VAL A 56 0.90 18.71 14.50
C VAL A 56 1.47 19.93 15.22
N LYS A 57 2.81 20.05 15.18
CA LYS A 57 3.54 21.27 15.50
C LYS A 57 4.31 21.71 14.28
N SER A 58 3.85 22.77 13.63
CA SER A 58 4.43 23.29 12.39
C SER A 58 4.13 24.77 12.25
N LYS A 59 4.99 25.51 11.53
CA LYS A 59 4.69 26.86 11.04
C LYS A 59 3.89 26.85 9.74
N ALA A 60 3.81 25.70 9.07
CA ALA A 60 3.09 25.56 7.81
C ALA A 60 1.58 25.53 8.06
N TYR A 61 0.84 26.22 7.20
CA TYR A 61 -0.61 26.12 7.11
C TYR A 61 -0.95 25.38 5.82
N LEU A 62 -1.67 24.26 5.94
CA LEU A 62 -1.97 23.36 4.83
C LEU A 62 -3.47 23.19 4.66
N ASP A 63 -3.91 23.12 3.40
CA ASP A 63 -5.23 22.61 3.07
C ASP A 63 -5.22 21.07 3.12
N VAL A 64 -5.38 20.54 4.33
CA VAL A 64 -5.36 19.09 4.59
C VAL A 64 -6.50 18.36 3.87
N GLN A 65 -7.59 19.05 3.55
CA GLN A 65 -8.71 18.47 2.82
C GLN A 65 -8.32 18.26 1.36
N GLU A 66 -7.79 19.29 0.69
CA GLU A 66 -7.36 19.15 -0.71
C GLU A 66 -6.21 18.15 -0.87
N ILE A 67 -5.28 18.07 0.09
CA ILE A 67 -4.23 17.04 0.10
C ILE A 67 -4.86 15.64 0.13
N ALA A 68 -5.78 15.37 1.06
CA ALA A 68 -6.45 14.08 1.14
C ALA A 68 -7.25 13.77 -0.14
N ARG A 69 -8.00 14.73 -0.70
CA ARG A 69 -8.70 14.55 -1.99
C ARG A 69 -7.73 14.22 -3.13
N GLY A 70 -6.58 14.90 -3.18
CA GLY A 70 -5.53 14.65 -4.17
C GLY A 70 -5.00 13.22 -4.10
N VAL A 71 -4.77 12.70 -2.90
CA VAL A 71 -4.36 11.30 -2.68
C VAL A 71 -5.44 10.33 -3.17
N ILE A 72 -6.70 10.51 -2.75
CA ILE A 72 -7.82 9.65 -3.14
C ILE A 72 -7.99 9.62 -4.67
N ARG A 73 -7.85 10.79 -5.32
CA ARG A 73 -7.91 10.92 -6.79
C ARG A 73 -6.75 10.20 -7.48
N LYS A 74 -5.53 10.30 -6.95
CA LYS A 74 -4.32 9.63 -7.48
C LYS A 74 -4.41 8.10 -7.37
N ILE A 75 -5.02 7.59 -6.29
CA ILE A 75 -5.32 6.17 -6.12
C ILE A 75 -6.36 5.73 -7.15
N GLY A 76 -7.35 6.57 -7.47
CA GLY A 76 -8.32 6.33 -8.54
C GLY A 76 -9.76 6.15 -8.06
N TYR A 77 -10.03 6.47 -6.80
CA TYR A 77 -11.39 6.58 -6.26
C TYR A 77 -12.06 7.86 -6.78
N THR A 78 -12.56 7.78 -8.02
CA THR A 78 -13.03 8.92 -8.83
C THR A 78 -14.47 8.76 -9.34
N LYS A 79 -15.15 7.69 -8.93
CA LYS A 79 -16.55 7.43 -9.28
C LYS A 79 -17.37 7.21 -8.02
N SER A 80 -18.56 7.82 -7.96
CA SER A 80 -19.46 7.70 -6.82
C SER A 80 -19.96 6.27 -6.58
N GLU A 81 -20.00 5.44 -7.64
CA GLU A 81 -20.37 4.01 -7.56
C GLU A 81 -19.45 3.17 -6.67
N TYR A 82 -18.26 3.69 -6.32
CA TYR A 82 -17.33 3.05 -5.41
C TYR A 82 -17.68 3.32 -3.94
N MET A 83 -18.71 4.13 -3.65
CA MET A 83 -19.13 4.58 -2.30
C MET A 83 -18.05 5.35 -1.51
N PHE A 84 -16.92 5.61 -2.15
CA PHE A 84 -15.79 6.40 -1.67
C PHE A 84 -15.16 7.07 -2.91
N GLU A 85 -15.27 8.40 -2.98
CA GLU A 85 -14.86 9.19 -4.16
C GLU A 85 -14.28 10.53 -3.71
N ALA A 86 -13.20 10.96 -4.38
CA ALA A 86 -12.37 12.09 -3.99
C ALA A 86 -13.11 13.42 -3.85
N ASN A 87 -14.16 13.69 -4.64
CA ASN A 87 -14.88 14.97 -4.61
C ASN A 87 -16.10 14.94 -3.69
N SER A 88 -16.78 13.79 -3.57
CA SER A 88 -17.99 13.66 -2.78
C SER A 88 -17.77 13.18 -1.35
N CYS A 89 -16.62 12.57 -1.02
CA CYS A 89 -16.37 12.13 0.34
C CYS A 89 -16.28 13.33 1.30
N GLY A 90 -16.90 13.18 2.48
CA GLY A 90 -16.71 14.08 3.60
C GLY A 90 -15.28 13.97 4.11
N ILE A 91 -14.67 15.11 4.46
CA ILE A 91 -13.36 15.13 5.11
C ILE A 91 -13.48 15.98 6.36
N LEU A 92 -13.34 15.32 7.52
CA LEU A 92 -13.34 15.96 8.82
C LEU A 92 -11.89 16.05 9.29
N SER A 93 -11.44 17.24 9.66
CA SER A 93 -10.16 17.41 10.34
C SER A 93 -10.41 17.77 11.80
N ALA A 94 -9.83 16.96 12.69
CA ALA A 94 -9.74 17.16 14.12
C ALA A 94 -8.27 17.21 14.57
N ILE A 95 -7.37 17.64 13.66
CA ILE A 95 -5.95 17.83 13.96
C ILE A 95 -5.80 19.01 14.91
N HIS A 96 -5.01 18.83 15.97
CA HIS A 96 -4.72 19.88 16.94
C HIS A 96 -3.22 20.07 17.15
N GLU A 97 -2.86 21.13 17.87
CA GLU A 97 -1.47 21.38 18.22
C GLU A 97 -0.93 20.30 19.17
N GLN A 98 0.33 19.92 18.99
CA GLN A 98 1.01 18.94 19.86
C GLN A 98 1.12 19.45 21.30
N SER A 99 0.95 18.55 22.28
CA SER A 99 1.08 18.91 23.70
C SER A 99 2.45 19.51 24.05
N ALA A 100 2.46 20.53 24.90
CA ALA A 100 3.68 21.16 25.40
C ALA A 100 4.53 20.23 26.29
N ASP A 101 3.92 19.24 26.95
CA ASP A 101 4.60 18.34 27.87
C ASP A 101 5.48 17.30 27.14
N ILE A 102 5.00 16.77 26.00
CA ILE A 102 5.78 15.86 25.13
C ILE A 102 6.99 16.59 24.54
N ASN A 103 6.82 17.87 24.18
CA ASN A 103 7.88 18.69 23.63
C ASN A 103 9.08 18.84 24.57
N GLN A 104 8.87 18.89 25.89
CA GLN A 104 9.96 19.04 26.87
C GLN A 104 10.86 17.80 26.97
N GLY A 105 10.32 16.61 26.74
CA GLY A 105 11.09 15.36 26.78
C GLY A 105 12.00 15.18 25.57
N VAL A 106 11.58 15.71 24.43
CA VAL A 106 12.13 15.38 23.12
C VAL A 106 13.00 16.52 22.57
N ASP A 107 12.52 17.76 22.59
CA ASP A 107 13.17 18.90 21.94
C ASP A 107 14.40 19.41 22.74
N ARG A 108 15.60 19.19 22.18
CA ARG A 108 16.87 19.59 22.80
C ARG A 108 17.59 20.63 21.95
N LYS A 109 18.37 21.51 22.60
CA LYS A 109 19.16 22.54 21.89
C LYS A 109 20.20 21.93 20.94
N LYS A 110 20.71 20.74 21.25
CA LYS A 110 21.62 19.99 20.38
C LYS A 110 20.92 18.73 19.88
N LYS A 111 21.02 18.45 18.58
CA LYS A 111 20.35 17.33 17.93
C LYS A 111 20.84 15.97 18.44
N GLU A 112 22.11 15.90 18.83
CA GLU A 112 22.77 14.70 19.35
C GLU A 112 22.30 14.33 20.77
N GLU A 113 21.69 15.28 21.48
CA GLU A 113 21.16 15.08 22.83
C GLU A 113 19.67 14.69 22.81
N GLN A 114 19.04 14.66 21.62
CA GLN A 114 17.63 14.34 21.43
C GLN A 114 17.35 12.88 21.83
N GLY A 115 16.41 12.68 22.76
CA GLY A 115 15.92 11.36 23.14
C GLY A 115 14.88 10.81 22.15
N ALA A 116 14.54 9.53 22.31
CA ALA A 116 13.40 8.94 21.60
C ALA A 116 12.08 9.60 22.02
N GLY A 117 11.13 9.72 21.09
CA GLY A 117 9.80 10.26 21.37
C GLY A 117 8.89 9.32 22.16
N ASP A 118 9.17 8.01 22.09
CA ASP A 118 8.46 6.97 22.82
C ASP A 118 9.39 5.75 23.03
N GLN A 119 9.00 4.83 23.91
CA GLN A 119 9.64 3.53 24.09
C GLN A 119 9.28 2.58 22.93
N GLY A 120 10.22 1.72 22.52
CA GLY A 120 9.95 0.77 21.45
C GLY A 120 11.10 -0.16 21.14
N MET A 121 10.84 -1.12 20.23
CA MET A 121 11.82 -2.05 19.69
C MET A 121 11.68 -2.08 18.16
N MET A 122 12.81 -2.18 17.47
CA MET A 122 12.87 -2.16 16.01
C MET A 122 13.65 -3.40 15.54
N PHE A 123 13.15 -4.05 14.48
CA PHE A 123 13.85 -5.15 13.82
C PHE A 123 14.18 -4.74 12.39
N GLY A 124 15.43 -4.97 11.99
CA GLY A 124 15.86 -4.92 10.59
C GLY A 124 16.07 -6.34 10.07
N TYR A 125 15.66 -6.59 8.83
CA TYR A 125 15.86 -7.88 8.16
C TYR A 125 16.34 -7.66 6.73
N ALA A 126 17.21 -8.55 6.24
CA ALA A 126 17.67 -8.59 4.87
C ALA A 126 18.01 -10.03 4.47
N THR A 127 17.75 -10.39 3.21
CA THR A 127 18.07 -11.71 2.63
C THR A 127 18.51 -11.54 1.17
N ASN A 128 19.41 -12.38 0.67
CA ASN A 128 19.90 -12.29 -0.71
C ASN A 128 19.01 -13.01 -1.74
N GLU A 129 17.81 -13.45 -1.32
CA GLU A 129 16.83 -14.08 -2.21
C GLU A 129 16.39 -13.15 -3.35
N THR A 130 16.33 -11.84 -3.08
CA THR A 130 15.98 -10.82 -4.06
C THR A 130 17.08 -9.79 -4.30
N GLU A 131 16.98 -9.04 -5.41
CA GLU A 131 17.90 -7.94 -5.71
C GLU A 131 17.69 -6.74 -4.79
N ASP A 132 16.50 -6.62 -4.23
CA ASP A 132 16.10 -5.58 -3.26
C ASP A 132 16.40 -5.99 -1.81
N PHE A 133 17.08 -7.13 -1.61
CA PHE A 133 17.40 -7.75 -0.31
C PHE A 133 16.19 -8.10 0.58
N MET A 134 15.02 -8.30 -0.03
CA MET A 134 13.75 -8.66 0.62
C MET A 134 13.42 -10.15 0.50
N PRO A 135 12.64 -10.73 1.44
CA PRO A 135 12.09 -12.09 1.30
C PRO A 135 11.30 -12.25 0.00
N LEU A 136 11.55 -13.32 -0.75
CA LEU A 136 11.00 -13.46 -2.11
C LEU A 136 9.47 -13.54 -2.14
N ALA A 137 8.83 -14.22 -1.17
CA ALA A 137 7.37 -14.34 -1.11
C ALA A 137 6.69 -12.96 -0.96
N LEU A 138 7.24 -12.12 -0.07
CA LEU A 138 6.75 -10.76 0.17
C LEU A 138 7.02 -9.85 -1.04
N ASP A 139 8.22 -9.93 -1.61
CA ASP A 139 8.59 -9.14 -2.78
C ASP A 139 7.69 -9.45 -3.99
N LEU A 140 7.41 -10.74 -4.26
CA LEU A 140 6.50 -11.15 -5.33
C LEU A 140 5.06 -10.72 -5.08
N SER A 141 4.53 -10.80 -3.85
CA SER A 141 3.18 -10.33 -3.55
C SER A 141 3.03 -8.83 -3.84
N HIS A 142 4.00 -8.00 -3.43
CA HIS A 142 4.02 -6.58 -3.79
C HIS A 142 4.11 -6.34 -5.30
N LYS A 143 5.02 -7.02 -5.99
CA LYS A 143 5.25 -6.86 -7.44
C LYS A 143 4.02 -7.23 -8.27
N ILE A 144 3.25 -8.24 -7.85
CA ILE A 144 1.96 -8.60 -8.48
C ILE A 144 0.98 -7.43 -8.41
N LEU A 145 0.80 -6.81 -7.25
CA LEU A 145 -0.14 -5.70 -7.09
C LEU A 145 0.34 -4.40 -7.74
N GLN A 146 1.65 -4.15 -7.79
CA GLN A 146 2.22 -3.03 -8.54
C GLN A 146 1.89 -3.12 -10.03
N GLU A 147 2.05 -4.31 -10.63
CA GLU A 147 1.71 -4.52 -12.04
C GLU A 147 0.19 -4.52 -12.29
N LEU A 148 -0.62 -5.02 -11.34
CA LEU A 148 -2.08 -4.93 -11.43
C LEU A 148 -2.56 -3.47 -11.38
N ALA A 149 -1.98 -2.65 -10.49
CA ALA A 149 -2.30 -1.23 -10.41
C ALA A 149 -1.85 -0.46 -11.67
N ALA A 150 -0.72 -0.86 -12.29
CA ALA A 150 -0.29 -0.30 -13.57
C ALA A 150 -1.28 -0.66 -14.70
N LEU A 151 -1.70 -1.92 -14.80
CA LEU A 151 -2.71 -2.36 -15.78
C LEU A 151 -4.04 -1.63 -15.61
N ARG A 152 -4.49 -1.44 -14.36
CA ARG A 152 -5.69 -0.66 -14.03
C ARG A 152 -5.57 0.79 -14.53
N ARG A 153 -4.45 1.47 -14.24
CA ARG A 153 -4.22 2.85 -14.69
C ARG A 153 -4.10 3.00 -16.19
N GLU A 154 -3.49 2.01 -16.85
CA GLU A 154 -3.41 1.97 -18.31
C GLU A 154 -4.80 1.89 -18.96
N ASN A 155 -5.76 1.24 -18.30
CA ASN A 155 -7.16 1.09 -18.72
C ASN A 155 -7.32 0.63 -20.18
N LYS A 156 -6.45 -0.31 -20.60
CA LYS A 156 -6.37 -0.83 -21.98
C LYS A 156 -6.78 -2.30 -22.06
N GLN A 157 -5.97 -3.17 -21.47
CA GLN A 157 -6.15 -4.62 -21.57
C GLN A 157 -7.21 -5.14 -20.60
N ILE A 158 -7.23 -4.60 -19.38
CA ILE A 158 -8.20 -4.95 -18.33
C ILE A 158 -8.86 -3.66 -17.85
N LYS A 159 -10.14 -3.47 -18.22
CA LYS A 159 -10.85 -2.18 -18.05
C LYS A 159 -11.81 -2.13 -16.86
N TYR A 160 -12.10 -3.29 -16.27
CA TYR A 160 -13.07 -3.41 -15.17
C TYR A 160 -12.43 -3.27 -13.78
N LEU A 161 -11.09 -3.14 -13.68
CA LEU A 161 -10.40 -3.13 -12.39
C LEU A 161 -10.70 -1.86 -11.60
N ARG A 162 -10.98 -2.03 -10.31
CA ARG A 162 -11.11 -0.94 -9.34
C ARG A 162 -9.86 -0.87 -8.44
N PRO A 163 -9.70 0.19 -7.63
CA PRO A 163 -8.45 0.41 -6.89
C PRO A 163 -8.08 -0.67 -5.88
N ASP A 164 -9.04 -1.30 -5.19
CA ASP A 164 -8.75 -2.28 -4.14
C ASP A 164 -8.40 -3.67 -4.72
N ALA A 165 -7.38 -4.31 -4.13
CA ALA A 165 -6.89 -5.63 -4.48
C ALA A 165 -5.95 -6.16 -3.39
N LYS A 166 -5.84 -7.49 -3.33
CA LYS A 166 -4.97 -8.26 -2.43
C LYS A 166 -4.26 -9.35 -3.23
N SER A 167 -3.06 -9.70 -2.80
CA SER A 167 -2.31 -10.82 -3.36
C SER A 167 -1.65 -11.62 -2.26
N GLN A 168 -1.57 -12.93 -2.44
CA GLN A 168 -0.85 -13.84 -1.56
C GLN A 168 0.00 -14.78 -2.40
N VAL A 169 1.26 -14.99 -1.99
CA VAL A 169 2.20 -15.88 -2.66
C VAL A 169 2.73 -16.89 -1.65
N THR A 170 2.62 -18.18 -2.00
CA THR A 170 3.18 -19.28 -1.23
C THR A 170 4.35 -19.88 -2.00
N LEU A 171 5.52 -19.95 -1.36
CA LEU A 171 6.73 -20.54 -1.91
C LEU A 171 7.07 -21.85 -1.21
N GLU A 172 7.57 -22.83 -1.96
CA GLU A 172 8.24 -24.00 -1.42
C GLU A 172 9.74 -23.72 -1.26
N TYR A 173 10.26 -23.97 -0.06
CA TYR A 173 11.68 -23.87 0.28
C TYR A 173 12.28 -25.26 0.49
N ASP A 174 13.50 -25.47 0.02
CA ASP A 174 14.25 -26.72 0.23
C ASP A 174 14.93 -26.79 1.62
N ASP A 175 15.58 -27.92 1.92
CA ASP A 175 16.35 -28.12 3.16
C ASP A 175 17.52 -27.15 3.36
N LYS A 176 17.88 -26.39 2.31
CA LYS A 176 18.94 -25.37 2.35
C LYS A 176 18.34 -23.94 2.40
N ASN A 177 17.05 -23.80 2.71
CA ASN A 177 16.33 -22.53 2.74
C ASN A 177 16.36 -21.78 1.40
N ARG A 178 16.34 -22.49 0.27
CA ARG A 178 16.28 -21.86 -1.05
C ARG A 178 14.88 -22.00 -1.66
N PRO A 179 14.32 -20.95 -2.26
CA PRO A 179 13.05 -21.03 -2.95
C PRO A 179 13.15 -21.93 -4.18
N VAL A 180 12.27 -22.92 -4.27
CA VAL A 180 12.25 -23.96 -5.31
C VAL A 180 11.22 -23.66 -6.39
N ARG A 181 9.99 -23.34 -5.98
CA ARG A 181 8.86 -23.00 -6.87
C ARG A 181 7.81 -22.18 -6.12
N ILE A 182 6.93 -21.55 -6.88
CA ILE A 182 5.67 -21.02 -6.36
C ILE A 182 4.68 -22.19 -6.24
N ASP A 183 4.10 -22.34 -5.05
CA ASP A 183 3.09 -23.35 -4.78
C ASP A 183 1.68 -22.83 -5.05
N ALA A 184 1.39 -21.60 -4.63
CA ALA A 184 0.11 -20.96 -4.85
C ALA A 184 0.25 -19.44 -5.03
N ILE A 185 -0.60 -18.89 -5.91
CA ILE A 185 -0.86 -17.46 -6.02
C ILE A 185 -2.36 -17.23 -5.85
N VAL A 186 -2.73 -16.36 -4.92
CA VAL A 186 -4.10 -15.88 -4.78
C VAL A 186 -4.12 -14.40 -5.13
N VAL A 187 -5.02 -14.00 -6.01
CA VAL A 187 -5.30 -12.59 -6.31
C VAL A 187 -6.78 -12.34 -6.11
N SER A 188 -7.10 -11.41 -5.23
CA SER A 188 -8.45 -10.85 -5.08
C SER A 188 -8.41 -9.42 -5.56
N THR A 189 -9.31 -9.04 -6.47
CA THR A 189 -9.32 -7.68 -7.02
C THR A 189 -10.74 -7.18 -7.08
N GLN A 190 -10.94 -5.93 -6.67
CA GLN A 190 -12.19 -5.23 -6.82
C GLN A 190 -12.42 -4.93 -8.31
N HIS A 191 -13.65 -5.07 -8.77
CA HIS A 191 -14.00 -4.86 -10.17
C HIS A 191 -15.40 -4.26 -10.34
N ASP A 192 -15.64 -3.70 -11.53
CA ASP A 192 -16.98 -3.35 -11.99
C ASP A 192 -17.84 -4.61 -12.18
N ASP A 193 -19.16 -4.44 -12.06
CA ASP A 193 -20.13 -5.48 -12.43
C ASP A 193 -20.39 -5.40 -13.94
N PHE A 194 -20.03 -6.46 -14.69
CA PHE A 194 -20.07 -6.45 -16.16
C PHE A 194 -20.68 -7.71 -16.79
N ASP A 195 -20.94 -8.76 -16.00
CA ASP A 195 -21.61 -10.00 -16.45
C ASP A 195 -22.09 -10.79 -15.22
N ALA A 196 -22.69 -11.97 -15.41
CA ALA A 196 -22.99 -12.87 -14.32
C ALA A 196 -21.71 -13.37 -13.59
N GLU A 197 -21.81 -13.55 -12.26
CA GLU A 197 -20.71 -13.91 -11.36
C GLU A 197 -19.75 -14.97 -11.92
N ALA A 198 -20.27 -16.11 -12.39
CA ALA A 198 -19.44 -17.20 -12.90
C ALA A 198 -18.61 -16.81 -14.13
N LYS A 199 -19.14 -15.93 -14.99
CA LYS A 199 -18.43 -15.43 -16.17
C LYS A 199 -17.43 -14.34 -15.80
N MET A 200 -17.77 -13.46 -14.85
CA MET A 200 -16.82 -12.47 -14.32
C MET A 200 -15.62 -13.17 -13.70
N LEU A 201 -15.84 -14.17 -12.83
CA LEU A 201 -14.77 -14.95 -12.21
C LEU A 201 -13.89 -15.64 -13.25
N ALA A 202 -14.49 -16.28 -14.28
CA ALA A 202 -13.74 -16.92 -15.36
C ALA A 202 -12.90 -15.91 -16.17
N LYS A 203 -13.46 -14.73 -16.47
CA LYS A 203 -12.75 -13.66 -17.18
C LYS A 203 -11.60 -13.11 -16.34
N ILE A 204 -11.84 -12.81 -15.07
CA ILE A 204 -10.84 -12.31 -14.13
C ILE A 204 -9.71 -13.32 -14.00
N LYS A 205 -10.02 -14.59 -13.75
CA LYS A 205 -9.02 -15.65 -13.69
C LYS A 205 -8.18 -15.71 -14.98
N SER A 206 -8.84 -15.67 -16.14
CA SER A 206 -8.14 -15.69 -17.43
C SER A 206 -7.22 -14.48 -17.62
N ASP A 207 -7.66 -13.27 -17.27
CA ASP A 207 -6.85 -12.06 -17.40
C ASP A 207 -5.66 -12.05 -16.45
N ILE A 208 -5.84 -12.54 -15.21
CA ILE A 208 -4.73 -12.68 -14.27
C ILE A 208 -3.68 -13.65 -14.83
N ILE A 209 -4.10 -14.84 -15.27
CA ILE A 209 -3.19 -15.88 -15.78
C ILE A 209 -2.53 -15.49 -17.11
N ASN A 210 -3.28 -14.86 -18.02
CA ASN A 210 -2.82 -14.62 -19.40
C ASN A 210 -2.27 -13.21 -19.64
N ILE A 211 -2.49 -12.26 -18.74
CA ILE A 211 -2.05 -10.86 -18.88
C ILE A 211 -1.14 -10.46 -17.71
N LEU A 212 -1.63 -10.55 -16.47
CA LEU A 212 -0.87 -10.08 -15.30
C LEU A 212 0.37 -10.94 -15.05
N ILE A 213 0.22 -12.26 -14.91
CA ILE A 213 1.34 -13.15 -14.59
C ILE A 213 2.44 -13.14 -15.67
N PRO A 214 2.12 -13.17 -16.99
CA PRO A 214 3.13 -13.02 -18.03
C PRO A 214 3.87 -11.68 -17.96
N ARG A 215 3.17 -10.59 -17.63
CA ARG A 215 3.79 -9.27 -17.43
C ARG A 215 4.77 -9.28 -16.24
N VAL A 216 4.37 -9.89 -15.11
CA VAL A 216 5.24 -10.09 -13.93
C VAL A 216 6.48 -10.92 -14.32
N LYS A 217 6.30 -12.07 -14.99
CA LYS A 217 7.42 -12.93 -15.46
C LYS A 217 8.36 -12.18 -16.41
N ALA A 218 7.82 -11.36 -17.30
CA ALA A 218 8.60 -10.59 -18.28
C ALA A 218 9.45 -9.50 -17.62
N LYS A 219 8.90 -8.82 -16.59
CA LYS A 219 9.59 -7.75 -15.86
C LYS A 219 10.60 -8.30 -14.85
N TYR A 220 10.27 -9.40 -14.16
CA TYR A 220 11.08 -10.00 -13.10
C TYR A 220 11.69 -11.35 -13.53
N LYS A 221 12.46 -11.33 -14.62
CA LYS A 221 12.97 -12.53 -15.33
C LYS A 221 13.73 -13.51 -14.43
N LYS A 222 14.44 -13.01 -13.41
CA LYS A 222 15.20 -13.82 -12.45
C LYS A 222 14.34 -14.86 -11.72
N TYR A 223 13.06 -14.54 -11.48
CA TYR A 223 12.12 -15.39 -10.76
C TYR A 223 11.14 -16.12 -11.68
N ALA A 224 11.16 -15.84 -12.99
CA ALA A 224 10.23 -16.42 -13.95
C ALA A 224 10.25 -17.96 -13.96
N LYS A 225 11.40 -18.57 -13.63
CA LYS A 225 11.56 -20.03 -13.50
C LYS A 225 10.79 -20.67 -12.34
N LEU A 226 10.36 -19.88 -11.35
CA LEU A 226 9.61 -20.36 -10.19
C LEU A 226 8.11 -20.47 -10.48
N PHE A 227 7.63 -19.82 -11.54
CA PHE A 227 6.25 -19.93 -12.01
C PHE A 227 6.10 -21.24 -12.81
N ASN A 228 5.20 -22.10 -12.35
CA ASN A 228 4.77 -23.30 -13.06
C ASN A 228 3.69 -22.97 -14.11
N ASN A 229 3.18 -24.01 -14.79
CA ASN A 229 2.16 -23.91 -15.84
C ASN A 229 0.74 -24.11 -15.31
N ASP A 230 0.59 -24.29 -13.99
CA ASP A 230 -0.69 -24.54 -13.30
C ASP A 230 -1.29 -23.21 -12.82
#